data_AF-A0A936GS63-F1
#
_entry.id   AF-A0A936GS63-F1
#
_cell.length_a   1.000
_cell.length_b   1.000
_cell.length_c   1.000
_cell.angle_alpha   90.00
_cell.angle_beta   90.00
_cell.angle_gamma   90.00
#
_symmetry.space_group_name_H-M   'P 1'
#
loop_
_entity.id
_entity.type
_entity.pdbx_description
1 polymer ?
#
loop_
_entity_poly.entity_id
_entity_poly.type
_entity_poly.pdbx_seq_one_letter_code
_entity_poly.pdbx_strand_id
1 'polypeptide(L)'
;MKSTLLKWSFDQVFYTHFLFLYKFIFSGGPNAVPLFFFMLCLPLIGCSPSYYAPGPQCPPGFVKKKESRLALAYIQTQSARGYEACFAHTPLPHLSVMGNHLTYSGEYTSNQTSQFSHGFLNEMGLGYYTALGSRRQLVMDLCYYSAFGNVAFRGSGNQSSSQNFYVESKFRKRSVLAGFTFLSNHLEAAFSLKLSQLSYYHTRFSRYSPEFLSASLVEPQKKYLAEPSLVLRAGWPHVKFYLGLELANNLVPSALAMADKRLSGGLSFKF
;
A
#
# COMPACT_ATOMS: atom_id res chain seq x y z
N MET A 1 29.05 -18.77 39.60
CA MET A 1 28.45 -19.02 38.27
C MET A 1 28.19 -17.67 37.60
N LYS A 2 28.95 -17.33 36.54
CA LYS A 2 28.73 -16.11 35.75
C LYS A 2 27.84 -16.46 34.56
N SER A 3 26.63 -15.91 34.48
CA SER A 3 25.75 -16.08 33.33
C SER A 3 26.13 -15.10 32.22
N THR A 4 26.76 -15.61 31.17
CA THR A 4 26.99 -14.90 29.91
C THR A 4 25.67 -14.78 29.15
N LEU A 5 24.97 -13.66 29.34
CA LEU A 5 23.86 -13.26 28.49
C LEU A 5 24.40 -12.92 27.10
N LEU A 6 24.11 -13.79 26.12
CA LEU A 6 24.34 -13.51 24.71
C LEU A 6 23.50 -12.31 24.28
N LYS A 7 24.14 -11.13 24.15
CA LYS A 7 23.61 -10.02 23.37
C LYS A 7 23.72 -10.38 21.88
N TRP A 8 22.65 -10.94 21.32
CA TRP A 8 22.47 -10.93 19.86
C TRP A 8 22.09 -9.50 19.47
N SER A 9 22.99 -8.78 18.79
CA SER A 9 22.61 -7.51 18.17
C SER A 9 21.69 -7.79 16.99
N PHE A 10 20.68 -6.96 16.81
CA PHE A 10 19.71 -7.03 15.71
C PHE A 10 20.41 -7.06 14.33
N ASP A 11 21.60 -6.48 14.24
CA ASP A 11 22.45 -6.44 13.04
C ASP A 11 22.96 -7.81 12.60
N GLN A 12 23.24 -8.74 13.54
CA GLN A 12 23.70 -10.08 13.19
C GLN A 12 22.60 -10.94 12.56
N VAL A 13 21.34 -10.75 13.00
CA VAL A 13 20.19 -11.46 12.44
C VAL A 13 19.91 -10.98 11.02
N PHE A 14 19.94 -9.67 10.78
CA PHE A 14 19.79 -9.11 9.43
C PHE A 14 20.91 -9.54 8.48
N TYR A 15 22.16 -9.52 8.96
CA TYR A 15 23.31 -9.92 8.16
C TYR A 15 23.27 -11.40 7.75
N THR A 16 22.89 -12.28 8.67
CA THR A 16 22.75 -13.72 8.38
C THR A 16 21.59 -14.02 7.44
N HIS A 17 20.45 -13.32 7.58
CA HIS A 17 19.33 -13.43 6.63
C HIS A 17 19.71 -12.92 5.24
N PHE A 18 20.44 -11.80 5.16
CA PHE A 18 20.89 -11.23 3.89
C PHE A 18 21.89 -12.16 3.16
N LEU A 19 22.86 -12.72 3.88
CA LEU A 19 23.84 -13.68 3.32
C LEU A 19 23.16 -14.98 2.85
N PHE A 20 22.17 -15.47 3.60
CA PHE A 20 21.38 -16.63 3.20
C PHE A 20 20.59 -16.33 1.93
N LEU A 21 19.86 -15.21 1.87
CA LEU A 21 19.11 -14.78 0.70
C LEU A 21 20.00 -14.58 -0.52
N TYR A 22 21.16 -13.94 -0.36
CA TYR A 22 22.13 -13.74 -1.43
C TYR A 22 22.61 -15.09 -1.99
N LYS A 23 23.12 -15.99 -1.14
CA LYS A 23 23.57 -17.31 -1.59
C LYS A 23 22.46 -18.15 -2.20
N PHE A 24 21.24 -18.02 -1.70
CA PHE A 24 20.08 -18.76 -2.19
C PHE A 24 19.63 -18.28 -3.58
N ILE A 25 19.54 -16.96 -3.80
CA ILE A 25 19.17 -16.34 -5.09
C ILE A 25 20.18 -16.72 -6.19
N PHE A 26 21.48 -16.75 -5.86
CA PHE A 26 22.55 -17.07 -6.83
C PHE A 26 22.84 -18.56 -6.99
N SER A 27 22.14 -19.45 -6.26
CA SER A 27 22.37 -20.90 -6.34
C SER A 27 21.78 -21.57 -7.60
N GLY A 28 20.97 -20.86 -8.39
CA GLY A 28 20.51 -21.31 -9.72
C GLY A 28 19.59 -22.54 -9.75
N GLY A 29 19.18 -23.06 -8.59
CA GLY A 29 18.32 -24.25 -8.52
C GLY A 29 16.89 -23.96 -9.01
N PRO A 30 16.24 -24.89 -9.75
CA PRO A 30 14.89 -24.70 -10.28
C PRO A 30 13.80 -24.48 -9.20
N ASN A 31 14.10 -24.84 -7.94
CA ASN A 31 13.22 -24.66 -6.79
C ASN A 31 13.48 -23.37 -5.99
N ALA A 32 14.52 -22.60 -6.31
CA ALA A 32 14.89 -21.39 -5.57
C ALA A 32 13.89 -20.24 -5.80
N VAL A 33 13.34 -20.15 -7.01
CA VAL A 33 12.35 -19.12 -7.37
C VAL A 33 11.05 -19.26 -6.56
N PRO A 34 10.36 -20.43 -6.53
CA PRO A 34 9.12 -20.56 -5.76
C PRO A 34 9.35 -20.41 -4.24
N LEU A 35 10.48 -20.89 -3.70
CA LEU A 35 10.79 -20.78 -2.28
C LEU A 35 11.11 -19.33 -1.87
N PHE A 36 11.73 -18.54 -2.75
CA PHE A 36 11.95 -17.11 -2.57
C PHE A 36 10.62 -16.35 -2.52
N PHE A 37 9.70 -16.64 -3.45
CA PHE A 37 8.35 -16.08 -3.40
C PHE A 37 7.59 -16.51 -2.14
N PHE A 38 7.73 -17.76 -1.69
CA PHE A 38 7.13 -18.24 -0.45
C PHE A 38 7.70 -17.53 0.80
N MET A 39 9.02 -17.33 0.87
CA MET A 39 9.66 -16.61 1.97
C MET A 39 9.33 -15.11 1.98
N LEU A 40 9.14 -14.49 0.81
CA LEU A 40 8.71 -13.10 0.71
C LEU A 40 7.29 -12.89 1.27
N CYS A 41 6.46 -13.95 1.31
CA CYS A 41 5.09 -13.94 1.83
C CYS A 41 4.99 -14.23 3.33
N LEU A 42 6.03 -14.77 3.98
CA LEU A 42 6.00 -15.10 5.41
C LEU A 42 5.88 -13.90 6.38
N PRO A 43 6.35 -12.66 6.10
CA PRO A 43 6.13 -11.52 6.99
C PRO A 43 4.70 -10.91 6.92
N LEU A 44 3.73 -11.59 6.29
CA LEU A 44 2.34 -11.11 6.15
C LEU A 44 1.43 -11.50 7.33
N ILE A 45 1.93 -12.20 8.35
CA ILE A 45 1.12 -12.73 9.46
C ILE A 45 1.35 -11.89 10.71
N GLY A 46 0.67 -10.75 10.81
CA GLY A 46 0.70 -9.88 11.98
C GLY A 46 -0.51 -8.96 12.03
N CYS A 47 -1.64 -9.42 12.56
CA CYS A 47 -2.85 -8.61 12.61
C CYS A 47 -2.75 -7.56 13.72
N SER A 48 -2.37 -6.33 13.35
CA SER A 48 -2.59 -5.15 14.18
C SER A 48 -3.61 -4.23 13.50
N PRO A 49 -4.51 -3.58 14.25
CA PRO A 49 -5.51 -2.69 13.65
C PRO A 49 -4.80 -1.51 12.97
N SER A 50 -5.09 -1.30 11.68
CA SER A 50 -4.46 -0.26 10.86
C SER A 50 -5.49 0.81 10.49
N TYR A 51 -5.22 2.09 10.81
CA TYR A 51 -6.07 3.24 10.45
C TYR A 51 -5.82 3.78 9.06
N TYR A 52 -4.67 3.43 8.50
CA TYR A 52 -4.26 3.82 7.16
C TYR A 52 -3.73 2.59 6.42
N ALA A 53 -4.12 2.44 5.17
CA ALA A 53 -3.45 1.56 4.22
C ALA A 53 -2.92 2.41 3.06
N PRO A 54 -1.75 2.06 2.47
CA PRO A 54 -1.24 2.76 1.31
C PRO A 54 -2.31 2.87 0.23
N GLY A 55 -2.43 4.06 -0.36
CA GLY A 55 -3.40 4.28 -1.43
C GLY A 55 -2.99 3.57 -2.73
N PRO A 56 -3.92 3.30 -3.66
CA PRO A 56 -3.59 2.69 -4.95
C PRO A 56 -2.50 3.45 -5.69
N GLN A 57 -1.50 2.73 -6.21
CA GLN A 57 -0.43 3.30 -7.01
C GLN A 57 -0.40 2.65 -8.37
N CYS A 58 -1.07 3.28 -9.32
CA CYS A 58 -1.14 2.82 -10.70
C CYS A 58 -0.50 3.87 -11.61
N PRO A 59 0.84 3.94 -11.70
CA PRO A 59 1.49 4.88 -12.60
C PRO A 59 0.98 4.64 -14.04
N PRO A 60 0.61 5.70 -14.77
CA PRO A 60 -0.04 5.56 -16.07
C PRO A 60 0.85 4.95 -17.13
N GLY A 61 2.14 5.28 -17.16
CA GLY A 61 3.08 4.75 -18.14
C GLY A 61 2.59 4.88 -19.59
N PHE A 62 2.06 6.05 -19.94
CA PHE A 62 1.52 6.30 -21.28
C PHE A 62 2.63 6.62 -22.29
N VAL A 63 2.46 6.17 -23.54
CA VAL A 63 3.39 6.49 -24.64
C VAL A 63 2.67 7.19 -25.79
N LYS A 64 1.42 6.82 -26.04
CA LYS A 64 0.62 7.39 -27.13
C LYS A 64 -0.36 8.43 -26.58
N LYS A 65 -0.95 9.20 -27.50
CA LYS A 65 -2.05 10.12 -27.18
C LYS A 65 -3.35 9.32 -27.08
N LYS A 66 -4.26 9.74 -26.21
CA LYS A 66 -5.61 9.14 -26.05
C LYS A 66 -5.63 7.67 -25.61
N GLU A 67 -4.61 7.22 -24.90
CA GLU A 67 -4.64 5.92 -24.22
C GLU A 67 -5.46 6.02 -22.92
N SER A 68 -6.17 4.95 -22.60
CA SER A 68 -6.86 4.77 -21.33
C SER A 68 -6.42 3.46 -20.69
N ARG A 69 -6.34 3.44 -19.36
CA ARG A 69 -5.99 2.26 -18.59
C ARG A 69 -6.96 2.11 -17.43
N LEU A 70 -7.45 0.89 -17.24
CA LEU A 70 -8.26 0.50 -16.09
C LEU A 70 -7.58 -0.69 -15.42
N ALA A 71 -7.26 -0.62 -14.14
CA ALA A 71 -6.83 -1.75 -13.36
C ALA A 71 -7.84 -2.05 -12.26
N LEU A 72 -8.19 -3.32 -12.11
CA LEU A 72 -9.04 -3.83 -11.04
C LEU A 72 -8.23 -4.89 -10.29
N ALA A 73 -8.12 -4.75 -8.98
CA ALA A 73 -7.32 -5.66 -8.18
C ALA A 73 -7.97 -5.97 -6.83
N TYR A 74 -7.71 -7.18 -6.36
CA TYR A 74 -7.92 -7.57 -4.98
C TYR A 74 -6.69 -7.16 -4.17
N ILE A 75 -6.91 -6.61 -2.97
CA ILE A 75 -5.86 -6.14 -2.09
C ILE A 75 -5.83 -6.94 -0.78
N GLN A 76 -4.62 -7.14 -0.27
CA GLN A 76 -4.33 -7.84 0.97
C GLN A 76 -3.31 -7.03 1.77
N THR A 77 -3.63 -6.71 3.02
CA THR A 77 -2.68 -6.24 4.02
C THR A 77 -2.54 -7.29 5.13
N GLN A 78 -1.72 -7.00 6.14
CA GLN A 78 -1.63 -7.84 7.34
C GLN A 78 -2.94 -7.89 8.15
N SER A 79 -3.80 -6.88 8.04
CA SER A 79 -4.98 -6.70 8.90
C SER A 79 -6.30 -6.55 8.15
N ALA A 80 -6.27 -6.34 6.83
CA ALA A 80 -7.45 -6.09 6.02
C ALA A 80 -7.33 -6.66 4.60
N ARG A 81 -8.48 -6.79 3.95
CA ARG A 81 -8.67 -7.30 2.59
C ARG A 81 -9.63 -6.39 1.86
N GLY A 82 -9.61 -6.36 0.54
CA GLY A 82 -10.59 -5.58 -0.20
C GLY A 82 -10.31 -5.49 -1.69
N TYR A 83 -10.78 -4.41 -2.30
CA TYR A 83 -10.70 -4.20 -3.75
C TYR A 83 -10.24 -2.80 -4.07
N GLU A 84 -9.49 -2.68 -5.15
CA GLU A 84 -9.11 -1.41 -5.74
C GLU A 84 -9.45 -1.34 -7.23
N ALA A 85 -9.76 -0.12 -7.66
CA ALA A 85 -9.91 0.25 -9.05
C ALA A 85 -9.04 1.47 -9.34
N CYS A 86 -8.19 1.40 -10.35
CA CYS A 86 -7.40 2.51 -10.85
C CYS A 86 -7.80 2.81 -12.28
N PHE A 87 -8.13 4.07 -12.57
CA PHE A 87 -8.36 4.55 -13.92
C PHE A 87 -7.35 5.65 -14.25
N ALA A 88 -6.80 5.61 -15.45
CA ALA A 88 -5.95 6.66 -15.99
C ALA A 88 -6.32 6.93 -17.45
N HIS A 89 -6.25 8.19 -17.87
CA HIS A 89 -6.50 8.62 -19.24
C HIS A 89 -5.54 9.74 -19.65
N THR A 90 -5.08 9.74 -20.90
CA THR A 90 -4.28 10.83 -21.48
C THR A 90 -5.09 11.64 -22.49
N PRO A 91 -5.75 12.75 -22.06
CA PRO A 91 -6.55 13.57 -22.98
C PRO A 91 -5.66 14.37 -23.94
N LEU A 92 -4.45 14.71 -23.51
CA LEU A 92 -3.48 15.53 -24.25
C LEU A 92 -2.08 14.90 -24.15
N PRO A 93 -1.17 15.17 -25.10
CA PRO A 93 0.20 14.69 -25.01
C PRO A 93 0.82 15.13 -23.69
N HIS A 94 1.49 14.21 -23.00
CA HIS A 94 2.15 14.43 -21.72
C HIS A 94 1.23 14.71 -20.53
N LEU A 95 -0.07 14.91 -20.73
CA LEU A 95 -1.02 15.14 -19.64
C LEU A 95 -1.81 13.86 -19.36
N SER A 96 -2.01 13.56 -18.09
CA SER A 96 -2.77 12.41 -17.64
C SER A 96 -3.73 12.81 -16.53
N VAL A 97 -4.91 12.19 -16.52
CA VAL A 97 -5.93 12.33 -15.48
C VAL A 97 -6.13 10.95 -14.88
N MET A 98 -6.25 10.88 -13.56
CA MET A 98 -6.31 9.62 -12.82
C MET A 98 -7.43 9.65 -11.79
N GLY A 99 -8.03 8.49 -11.58
CA GLY A 99 -9.02 8.25 -10.52
C GLY A 99 -8.76 6.90 -9.90
N ASN A 100 -8.61 6.84 -8.58
CA ASN A 100 -8.41 5.61 -7.85
C ASN A 100 -9.50 5.45 -6.79
N HIS A 101 -9.97 4.23 -6.62
CA HIS A 101 -10.87 3.81 -5.57
C HIS A 101 -10.28 2.62 -4.83
N LEU A 102 -10.37 2.63 -3.51
CA LEU A 102 -9.93 1.56 -2.64
C LEU A 102 -11.01 1.33 -1.58
N THR A 103 -11.36 0.07 -1.37
CA THR A 103 -12.17 -0.37 -0.22
C THR A 103 -11.42 -1.45 0.51
N TYR A 104 -11.57 -1.48 1.83
CA TYR A 104 -10.99 -2.53 2.65
C TYR A 104 -11.88 -2.82 3.86
N SER A 105 -11.82 -4.07 4.29
CA SER A 105 -12.41 -4.57 5.52
C SER A 105 -11.46 -5.58 6.15
N GLY A 106 -11.33 -5.52 7.47
CA GLY A 106 -10.52 -6.45 8.25
C GLY A 106 -11.32 -6.96 9.43
N GLU A 107 -11.24 -8.26 9.69
CA GLU A 107 -11.81 -8.87 10.88
C GLU A 107 -10.72 -9.65 11.60
N TYR A 108 -10.63 -9.44 12.90
CA TYR A 108 -9.79 -10.21 13.80
C TYR A 108 -10.65 -10.68 14.97
N THR A 109 -10.82 -11.98 15.10
CA THR A 109 -11.59 -12.59 16.19
C THR A 109 -10.70 -13.55 16.95
N SER A 110 -10.58 -13.33 18.25
CA SER A 110 -9.91 -14.20 19.21
C SER A 110 -10.91 -14.66 20.27
N ASN A 111 -10.53 -15.63 21.11
CA ASN A 111 -11.38 -16.10 22.21
C ASN A 111 -11.82 -14.99 23.18
N GLN A 112 -11.15 -13.84 23.19
CA GLN A 112 -11.43 -12.76 24.13
C GLN A 112 -11.93 -11.48 23.47
N THR A 113 -11.57 -11.22 22.22
CA THR A 113 -11.85 -9.96 21.53
C THR A 113 -12.24 -10.18 20.08
N SER A 114 -13.23 -9.42 19.61
CA SER A 114 -13.51 -9.28 18.18
C SER A 114 -13.25 -7.84 17.77
N GLN A 115 -12.55 -7.66 16.65
CA GLN A 115 -12.19 -6.39 16.07
C GLN A 115 -12.59 -6.39 14.60
N PHE A 116 -13.34 -5.38 14.20
CA PHE A 116 -13.77 -5.16 12.84
C PHE A 116 -13.31 -3.78 12.38
N SER A 117 -12.69 -3.73 11.21
CA SER A 117 -12.27 -2.50 10.56
C SER A 117 -12.85 -2.44 9.15
N HIS A 118 -13.23 -1.25 8.70
CA HIS A 118 -13.55 -1.01 7.30
C HIS A 118 -13.25 0.43 6.92
N GLY A 119 -13.08 0.68 5.64
CA GLY A 119 -12.85 2.01 5.13
C GLY A 119 -12.83 2.05 3.61
N PHE A 120 -12.82 3.27 3.09
CA PHE A 120 -12.59 3.51 1.68
C PHE A 120 -11.71 4.73 1.47
N LEU A 121 -11.11 4.80 0.29
CA LEU A 121 -10.36 5.93 -0.21
C LEU A 121 -10.73 6.18 -1.67
N ASN A 122 -11.11 7.41 -1.98
CA ASN A 122 -11.27 7.91 -3.34
C ASN A 122 -10.19 8.95 -3.59
N GLU A 123 -9.48 8.81 -4.70
CA GLU A 123 -8.37 9.68 -5.07
C GLU A 123 -8.55 10.12 -6.51
N MET A 124 -8.35 11.41 -6.79
CA MET A 124 -8.32 11.96 -8.14
C MET A 124 -6.99 12.68 -8.34
N GLY A 125 -6.45 12.61 -9.55
CA GLY A 125 -5.14 13.17 -9.83
C GLY A 125 -4.98 13.69 -11.24
N LEU A 126 -3.99 14.57 -11.37
CA LEU A 126 -3.47 15.09 -12.62
C LEU A 126 -1.99 14.79 -12.67
N GLY A 127 -1.49 14.35 -13.81
CA GLY A 127 -0.09 14.00 -13.97
C GLY A 127 0.51 14.45 -15.28
N TYR A 128 1.81 14.66 -15.24
CA TYR A 128 2.65 14.88 -16.39
C TYR A 128 3.49 13.63 -16.65
N TYR A 129 3.62 13.20 -17.90
CA TYR A 129 4.46 12.07 -18.26
C TYR A 129 5.37 12.37 -19.45
N THR A 130 6.58 11.83 -19.42
CA THR A 130 7.54 11.95 -20.53
C THR A 130 8.17 10.59 -20.84
N ALA A 131 8.20 10.24 -22.13
CA ALA A 131 8.87 9.04 -22.59
C ALA A 131 10.35 9.36 -22.87
N LEU A 132 11.23 8.58 -22.26
CA LEU A 132 12.68 8.70 -22.37
C LEU A 132 13.24 7.72 -23.40
N GLY A 133 14.27 8.17 -24.12
CA GLY A 133 14.98 7.39 -25.12
C GLY A 133 14.27 7.26 -26.48
N SER A 134 15.03 6.88 -27.51
CA SER A 134 14.52 6.76 -28.88
C SER A 134 13.43 5.69 -29.04
N ARG A 135 13.51 4.61 -28.25
CA ARG A 135 12.52 3.51 -28.25
C ARG A 135 11.28 3.76 -27.38
N ARG A 136 11.26 4.85 -26.59
CA ARG A 136 10.14 5.22 -25.69
C ARG A 136 9.68 4.10 -24.75
N GLN A 137 10.61 3.23 -24.35
CA GLN A 137 10.34 2.09 -23.45
C GLN A 137 10.38 2.50 -21.98
N LEU A 138 10.95 3.66 -21.65
CA LEU A 138 10.99 4.17 -20.29
C LEU A 138 10.12 5.43 -20.22
N VAL A 139 9.21 5.49 -19.25
CA VAL A 139 8.33 6.64 -19.03
C VAL A 139 8.56 7.14 -17.61
N MET A 140 8.74 8.45 -17.48
CA MET A 140 8.76 9.12 -16.19
C MET A 140 7.40 9.78 -15.96
N ASP A 141 6.81 9.53 -14.81
CA ASP A 141 5.50 10.01 -14.39
C ASP A 141 5.66 10.93 -13.17
N LEU A 142 5.02 12.10 -13.21
CA LEU A 142 4.90 13.01 -12.07
C LEU A 142 3.42 13.38 -11.89
N CYS A 143 2.82 12.98 -10.78
CA CYS A 143 1.38 13.10 -10.56
C CYS A 143 1.08 13.80 -9.25
N TYR A 144 0.11 14.71 -9.27
CA TYR A 144 -0.49 15.27 -8.07
C TYR A 144 -1.85 14.60 -7.83
N TYR A 145 -2.14 14.29 -6.57
CA TYR A 145 -3.38 13.66 -6.16
C TYR A 145 -4.04 14.41 -5.00
N SER A 146 -5.37 14.44 -5.02
CA SER A 146 -6.21 14.77 -3.87
C SER A 146 -7.15 13.62 -3.59
N ALA A 147 -7.24 13.22 -2.32
CA ALA A 147 -8.04 12.10 -1.89
C ALA A 147 -8.90 12.44 -0.68
N PHE A 148 -10.01 11.71 -0.55
CA PHE A 148 -10.84 11.69 0.63
C PHE A 148 -11.24 10.25 0.94
N GLY A 149 -11.47 9.97 2.21
CA GLY A 149 -11.84 8.63 2.64
C GLY A 149 -12.39 8.63 4.06
N ASN A 150 -12.72 7.43 4.52
CA ASN A 150 -13.07 7.18 5.91
C ASN A 150 -12.39 5.91 6.40
N VAL A 151 -12.27 5.84 7.71
CA VAL A 151 -11.90 4.63 8.42
C VAL A 151 -12.81 4.48 9.62
N ALA A 152 -13.25 3.25 9.84
CA ALA A 152 -14.11 2.88 10.95
C ALA A 152 -13.57 1.61 11.58
N PHE A 153 -13.43 1.65 12.89
CA PHE A 153 -12.95 0.56 13.71
C PHE A 153 -13.99 0.30 14.80
N ARG A 154 -14.32 -0.97 15.01
CA ARG A 154 -15.21 -1.43 16.07
C ARG A 154 -14.53 -2.59 16.77
N GLY A 155 -14.61 -2.62 18.09
CA GLY A 155 -14.06 -3.72 18.87
C GLY A 155 -14.91 -4.02 20.08
N SER A 156 -14.85 -5.25 20.53
CA SER A 156 -15.34 -5.65 21.85
C SER A 156 -14.17 -5.72 22.83
N GLY A 157 -14.41 -5.34 24.09
CA GLY A 157 -13.53 -5.68 25.20
C GLY A 157 -13.45 -7.20 25.43
N ASN A 158 -12.62 -7.62 26.39
CA ASN A 158 -12.56 -9.02 26.83
C ASN A 158 -13.96 -9.55 27.16
N GLN A 159 -14.24 -10.85 26.97
CA GLN A 159 -15.57 -11.47 27.24
C GLN A 159 -16.19 -11.13 28.63
N SER A 160 -15.38 -10.76 29.62
CA SER A 160 -15.83 -10.31 30.95
C SER A 160 -16.28 -8.84 31.02
N SER A 161 -16.05 -8.07 29.96
CA SER A 161 -16.35 -6.66 29.79
C SER A 161 -17.29 -6.51 28.59
N SER A 162 -18.54 -6.11 28.84
CA SER A 162 -19.51 -5.76 27.80
C SER A 162 -19.20 -4.44 27.09
N GLN A 163 -17.99 -3.90 27.25
CA GLN A 163 -17.60 -2.61 26.72
C GLN A 163 -17.19 -2.76 25.25
N ASN A 164 -18.16 -2.51 24.37
CA ASN A 164 -17.89 -2.29 22.96
C ASN A 164 -17.34 -0.88 22.78
N PHE A 165 -16.40 -0.74 21.85
CA PHE A 165 -15.87 0.54 21.46
C PHE A 165 -15.91 0.72 19.94
N TYR A 166 -15.99 1.98 19.53
CA TYR A 166 -15.88 2.35 18.12
C TYR A 166 -14.98 3.58 17.98
N VAL A 167 -14.30 3.66 16.85
CA VAL A 167 -13.49 4.79 16.42
C VAL A 167 -13.72 4.99 14.93
N GLU A 168 -14.31 6.11 14.55
CA GLU A 168 -14.62 6.44 13.16
C GLU A 168 -14.03 7.80 12.84
N SER A 169 -13.38 7.95 11.69
CA SER A 169 -12.84 9.23 11.26
C SER A 169 -12.90 9.36 9.74
N LYS A 170 -13.02 10.59 9.26
CA LYS A 170 -12.85 10.93 7.86
C LYS A 170 -11.44 11.48 7.68
N PHE A 171 -10.87 11.28 6.51
CA PHE A 171 -9.56 11.86 6.20
C PHE A 171 -9.53 12.49 4.83
N ARG A 172 -8.63 13.47 4.68
CA ARG A 172 -8.22 14.05 3.41
C ARG A 172 -6.74 13.77 3.22
N LYS A 173 -6.37 13.47 1.98
CA LYS A 173 -4.98 13.21 1.60
C LYS A 173 -4.62 14.10 0.42
N ARG A 174 -3.41 14.63 0.42
CA ARG A 174 -2.80 15.27 -0.75
C ARG A 174 -1.47 14.58 -1.01
N SER A 175 -1.20 14.24 -2.26
CA SER A 175 -0.01 13.46 -2.57
C SER A 175 0.66 13.90 -3.85
N VAL A 176 1.98 13.70 -3.90
CA VAL A 176 2.78 13.82 -5.12
C VAL A 176 3.43 12.47 -5.37
N LEU A 177 3.23 11.90 -6.55
CA LEU A 177 3.83 10.66 -6.99
C LEU A 177 4.87 10.96 -8.06
N ALA A 178 6.08 10.47 -7.88
CA ALA A 178 7.09 10.39 -8.93
C ALA A 178 7.35 8.92 -9.24
N GLY A 179 7.42 8.55 -10.51
CA GLY A 179 7.61 7.16 -10.90
C GLY A 179 8.33 6.98 -12.23
N PHE A 180 8.87 5.79 -12.40
CA PHE A 180 9.47 5.30 -13.62
C PHE A 180 8.76 4.02 -14.05
N THR A 181 8.31 3.98 -15.28
CA THR A 181 7.65 2.82 -15.88
C THR A 181 8.45 2.32 -17.08
N PHE A 182 8.93 1.09 -16.99
CA PHE A 182 9.45 0.35 -18.13
C PHE A 182 8.31 -0.35 -18.87
N LEU A 183 8.30 -0.25 -20.19
CA LEU A 183 7.27 -0.73 -21.09
C LEU A 183 7.86 -1.68 -22.13
N SER A 184 7.30 -2.87 -22.17
CA SER A 184 7.47 -3.87 -23.23
C SER A 184 6.08 -4.36 -23.67
N ASN A 185 6.02 -5.04 -24.81
CA ASN A 185 4.76 -5.57 -25.35
C ASN A 185 4.07 -6.51 -24.35
N HIS A 186 4.87 -7.36 -23.69
CA HIS A 186 4.37 -8.39 -22.77
C HIS A 186 4.58 -8.08 -21.30
N LEU A 187 5.51 -7.19 -20.97
CA LEU A 187 5.91 -6.90 -19.60
C LEU A 187 5.92 -5.39 -19.37
N GLU A 188 5.37 -4.95 -18.25
CA GLU A 188 5.57 -3.60 -17.73
C GLU A 188 6.04 -3.72 -16.29
N ALA A 189 7.00 -2.90 -15.92
CA ALA A 189 7.46 -2.78 -14.55
C ALA A 189 7.50 -1.31 -14.19
N ALA A 190 6.90 -0.92 -13.08
CA ALA A 190 6.89 0.45 -12.61
C ALA A 190 7.36 0.52 -11.17
N PHE A 191 8.22 1.49 -10.90
CA PHE A 191 8.61 1.87 -9.55
C PHE A 191 8.15 3.30 -9.31
N SER A 192 7.48 3.55 -8.19
CA SER A 192 7.04 4.89 -7.82
C SER A 192 7.23 5.18 -6.34
N LEU A 193 7.39 6.46 -6.03
CA LEU A 193 7.36 6.99 -4.69
C LEU A 193 6.25 8.03 -4.62
N LYS A 194 5.26 7.80 -3.74
CA LYS A 194 4.21 8.75 -3.43
C LYS A 194 4.49 9.38 -2.07
N LEU A 195 4.65 10.69 -2.04
CA LEU A 195 4.74 11.48 -0.80
C LEU A 195 3.35 12.01 -0.49
N SER A 196 2.83 11.68 0.68
CA SER A 196 1.44 11.95 1.06
C SER A 196 1.37 12.76 2.35
N GLN A 197 0.49 13.76 2.35
CA GLN A 197 0.07 14.49 3.55
C GLN A 197 -1.37 14.08 3.89
N LEU A 198 -1.55 13.49 5.06
CA LEU A 198 -2.82 12.98 5.59
C LEU A 198 -3.31 13.86 6.73
N SER A 199 -4.62 14.13 6.77
CA SER A 199 -5.27 14.86 7.86
C SER A 199 -6.65 14.26 8.15
N TYR A 200 -6.85 13.90 9.41
CA TYR A 200 -8.12 13.37 9.93
C TYR A 200 -9.04 14.50 10.41
N TYR A 201 -10.35 14.30 10.27
CA TYR A 201 -11.38 15.24 10.67
C TYR A 201 -12.70 14.51 10.95
N HIS A 202 -13.60 15.16 11.71
CA HIS A 202 -14.85 14.54 12.17
C HIS A 202 -14.64 13.17 12.85
N THR A 203 -13.60 13.07 13.69
CA THR A 203 -13.34 11.86 14.48
C THR A 203 -14.44 11.68 15.54
N ARG A 204 -15.02 10.48 15.59
CA ARG A 204 -16.00 10.04 16.59
C ARG A 204 -15.44 8.82 17.29
N PHE A 205 -15.57 8.77 18.61
CA PHE A 205 -15.15 7.62 19.39
C PHE A 205 -16.11 7.39 20.55
N SER A 206 -16.24 6.14 20.96
CA SER A 206 -16.98 5.77 22.16
C SER A 206 -16.20 6.13 23.43
N ARG A 207 -16.90 6.17 24.57
CA ARG A 207 -16.28 6.34 25.90
C ARG A 207 -15.21 5.28 26.21
N TYR A 208 -15.35 4.08 25.66
CA TYR A 208 -14.47 2.94 25.93
C TYR A 208 -13.34 2.79 24.91
N SER A 209 -13.17 3.77 24.01
CA SER A 209 -12.12 3.71 23.00
C SER A 209 -10.76 3.86 23.65
N PRO A 210 -9.80 2.94 23.38
CA PRO A 210 -8.45 3.03 23.94
C PRO A 210 -7.78 4.37 23.64
N GLU A 211 -7.13 4.95 24.65
CA GLU A 211 -6.55 6.30 24.57
C GLU A 211 -5.54 6.44 23.43
N PHE A 212 -4.70 5.42 23.21
CA PHE A 212 -3.72 5.39 22.13
C PHE A 212 -4.36 5.50 20.73
N LEU A 213 -5.57 4.96 20.57
CA LEU A 213 -6.32 5.05 19.31
C LEU A 213 -6.88 6.45 19.11
N SER A 214 -7.48 7.03 20.15
CA SER A 214 -7.97 8.41 20.09
C SER A 214 -6.84 9.43 19.89
N ALA A 215 -5.71 9.28 20.57
CA ALA A 215 -4.58 10.21 20.47
C ALA A 215 -4.04 10.30 19.03
N SER A 216 -3.98 9.17 18.33
CA SER A 216 -3.50 9.11 16.93
C SER A 216 -4.38 9.87 15.92
N LEU A 217 -5.66 10.07 16.24
CA LEU A 217 -6.68 10.66 15.34
C LEU A 217 -7.17 12.05 15.78
N VAL A 218 -6.98 12.42 17.04
CA VAL A 218 -7.48 13.68 17.63
C VAL A 218 -6.46 14.80 17.52
N GLU A 219 -5.16 14.50 17.51
CA GLU A 219 -4.15 15.53 17.30
C GLU A 219 -4.28 16.15 15.90
N PRO A 220 -4.39 17.49 15.77
CA PRO A 220 -4.55 18.21 14.49
C PRO A 220 -3.29 18.19 13.61
N GLN A 221 -2.43 17.19 13.79
CA GLN A 221 -1.18 17.07 13.08
C GLN A 221 -1.40 16.47 11.70
N LYS A 222 -0.91 17.19 10.69
CA LYS A 222 -0.66 16.63 9.37
C LYS A 222 0.33 15.48 9.53
N LYS A 223 -0.05 14.29 9.07
CA LYS A 223 0.84 13.14 9.02
C LYS A 223 1.46 13.07 7.63
N TYR A 224 2.77 12.87 7.56
CA TYR A 224 3.50 12.79 6.29
C TYR A 224 3.98 11.37 6.09
N LEU A 225 3.71 10.83 4.90
CA LEU A 225 3.95 9.44 4.56
C LEU A 225 4.80 9.38 3.29
N ALA A 226 5.76 8.45 3.29
CA ALA A 226 6.43 8.00 2.09
C ALA A 226 5.90 6.62 1.73
N GLU A 227 5.35 6.51 0.52
CA GLU A 227 4.70 5.31 0.03
C GLU A 227 5.42 4.84 -1.24
N PRO A 228 6.52 4.06 -1.13
CA PRO A 228 7.12 3.45 -2.30
C PRO A 228 6.24 2.30 -2.80
N SER A 229 6.23 2.09 -4.12
CA SER A 229 5.47 1.06 -4.78
C SER A 229 6.25 0.44 -5.93
N LEU A 230 6.11 -0.87 -6.06
CA LEU A 230 6.56 -1.65 -7.21
C LEU A 230 5.34 -2.30 -7.84
N VAL A 231 5.14 -2.07 -9.14
CA VAL A 231 4.06 -2.65 -9.92
C VAL A 231 4.64 -3.45 -11.07
N LEU A 232 4.17 -4.68 -11.24
CA LEU A 232 4.47 -5.54 -12.37
C LEU A 232 3.18 -5.82 -13.13
N ARG A 233 3.25 -5.74 -14.46
CA ARG A 233 2.16 -6.15 -15.34
C ARG A 233 2.68 -7.08 -16.42
N ALA A 234 2.03 -8.22 -16.61
CA ALA A 234 2.44 -9.20 -17.61
C ALA A 234 1.24 -9.77 -18.37
N GLY A 235 1.36 -9.96 -19.69
CA GLY A 235 0.32 -10.58 -20.49
C GLY A 235 0.24 -10.04 -21.92
N TRP A 236 -0.99 -9.85 -22.40
CA TRP A 236 -1.26 -9.34 -23.74
C TRP A 236 -1.27 -7.82 -23.78
N PRO A 237 -1.09 -7.19 -24.96
CA PRO A 237 -1.06 -5.73 -25.07
C PRO A 237 -2.27 -4.99 -24.49
N HIS A 238 -3.46 -5.60 -24.56
CA HIS A 238 -4.72 -5.01 -24.08
C HIS A 238 -5.17 -5.50 -22.70
N VAL A 239 -4.70 -6.68 -22.28
CA VAL A 239 -5.08 -7.32 -21.02
C VAL A 239 -3.84 -7.91 -20.38
N LYS A 240 -3.44 -7.36 -19.23
CA LYS A 240 -2.28 -7.80 -18.46
C LYS A 240 -2.72 -8.18 -17.05
N PHE A 241 -2.14 -9.24 -16.51
CA PHE A 241 -2.14 -9.46 -15.07
C PHE A 241 -1.41 -8.30 -14.39
N TYR A 242 -1.92 -7.88 -13.24
CA TYR A 242 -1.39 -6.79 -12.44
C TYR A 242 -1.00 -7.34 -11.07
N LEU A 243 0.21 -7.03 -10.62
CA LEU A 243 0.70 -7.31 -9.28
C LEU A 243 1.36 -6.04 -8.73
N GLY A 244 0.94 -5.60 -7.55
CA GLY A 244 1.53 -4.45 -6.86
C GLY A 244 1.99 -4.81 -5.45
N LEU A 245 3.11 -4.21 -5.06
CA LEU A 245 3.62 -4.18 -3.70
C LEU A 245 3.75 -2.71 -3.30
N GLU A 246 2.97 -2.27 -2.33
CA GLU A 246 3.05 -0.93 -1.78
C GLU A 246 3.47 -0.98 -0.32
N LEU A 247 4.39 -0.08 0.04
CA LEU A 247 4.80 0.13 1.42
C LEU A 247 4.32 1.51 1.87
N ALA A 248 4.17 1.72 3.17
CA ALA A 248 3.98 3.04 3.75
C ALA A 248 4.85 3.22 5.00
N ASN A 249 5.54 4.35 5.05
CA ASN A 249 6.37 4.74 6.18
C ASN A 249 6.02 6.17 6.63
N ASN A 250 5.92 6.37 7.95
CA ASN A 250 5.83 7.70 8.53
C ASN A 250 7.16 8.45 8.35
N LEU A 251 7.09 9.67 7.81
CA LEU A 251 8.24 10.58 7.72
C LEU A 251 8.47 11.37 9.01
N VAL A 252 7.41 11.54 9.81
CA VAL A 252 7.46 12.22 11.12
C VAL A 252 7.01 11.22 12.17
N PRO A 253 7.71 11.10 13.32
CA PRO A 253 7.28 10.25 14.42
C PRO A 253 5.81 10.53 14.74
N SER A 254 4.97 9.51 14.57
CA SER A 254 3.55 9.62 14.85
C SER A 254 3.02 8.28 15.34
N ALA A 255 2.11 8.31 16.30
CA ALA A 255 1.42 7.13 16.80
C ALA A 255 0.37 6.60 15.80
N LEU A 256 0.48 6.92 14.51
CA LEU A 256 -0.45 6.44 13.49
C LEU A 256 -0.24 4.93 13.29
N ALA A 257 -1.18 4.14 13.80
CA ALA A 257 -1.27 2.74 13.45
C ALA A 257 -1.64 2.62 11.95
N MET A 258 -0.74 2.08 11.14
CA MET A 258 -0.89 1.93 9.69
C MET A 258 -0.53 0.51 9.26
N ALA A 259 -1.06 0.07 8.12
CA ALA A 259 -0.56 -1.09 7.42
C ALA A 259 0.72 -0.65 6.71
N ASP A 260 1.85 -1.19 7.13
CA ASP A 260 3.17 -0.90 6.55
C ASP A 260 3.30 -1.46 5.13
N LYS A 261 2.52 -2.51 4.81
CA LYS A 261 2.59 -3.27 3.57
C LYS A 261 1.20 -3.57 3.01
N ARG A 262 1.09 -3.47 1.69
CA ARG A 262 -0.07 -3.87 0.90
C ARG A 262 0.39 -4.62 -0.33
N LEU A 263 -0.29 -5.74 -0.60
CA LEU A 263 -0.16 -6.50 -1.83
C LEU A 263 -1.44 -6.35 -2.63
N SER A 264 -1.33 -6.19 -3.93
CA SER A 264 -2.45 -6.05 -4.85
C SER A 264 -2.28 -7.00 -6.04
N GLY A 265 -3.36 -7.65 -6.47
CA GLY A 265 -3.34 -8.61 -7.56
C GLY A 265 -4.63 -8.57 -8.38
N GLY A 266 -4.53 -8.54 -9.70
CA GLY A 266 -5.71 -8.46 -10.56
C GLY A 266 -5.42 -8.32 -12.05
N LEU A 267 -6.25 -7.54 -12.74
CA LEU A 267 -6.20 -7.33 -14.19
C LEU A 267 -6.08 -5.85 -14.52
N SER A 268 -5.30 -5.55 -15.56
CA SER A 268 -5.12 -4.23 -16.14
C SER A 268 -5.50 -4.28 -17.62
N PHE A 269 -6.40 -3.39 -18.00
CA PHE A 269 -6.91 -3.23 -19.35
C PHE A 269 -6.36 -1.96 -19.98
N LYS A 270 -5.97 -2.02 -21.25
CA LYS A 270 -5.47 -0.88 -22.02
C LYS A 270 -6.29 -0.70 -23.30
N PHE A 271 -6.85 0.50 -23.47
CA PHE A 271 -7.68 0.91 -24.60
C PHE A 271 -7.10 2.13 -25.29
#